data_AF-A0A0R1TQ63-F1
#
_entry.id   AF-A0A0R1TQ63-F1
#
_cell.length_a   1.000
_cell.length_b   1.000
_cell.length_c   1.000
_cell.angle_alpha   90.00
_cell.angle_beta   90.00
_cell.angle_gamma   90.00
#
_symmetry.space_group_name_H-M   'P 1'
#
loop_
_entity.id
_entity.type
_entity.pdbx_description
1 polymer ?
#
loop_
_entity_poly.entity_id
_entity_poly.type
_entity_poly.pdbx_seq_one_letter_code
_entity_poly.pdbx_strand_id
1 'polypeptide(L)'
;MLLAIVPVIIGAVVLLVVLLSKDENKYDERQELISNRSYMYAFYVVFFINIVVMMASFFEEIPKMPTIILATLSLWSGIIVQSVYSIWKHAYFPFTVKHGEVFGIHMLILAFMQALIVVIDRFSLLGGEASLPVEISLSIGAISACIISIAIFLRNYLDKRAEAEK
;
A
#
# COMPACT_ATOMS: atom_id res chain seq x y z
N MET A 1 -25.95 7.99 12.30
CA MET A 1 -26.33 7.56 10.93
C MET A 1 -25.10 7.17 10.09
N LEU A 2 -24.10 8.04 9.93
CA LEU A 2 -22.85 7.72 9.20
C LEU A 2 -22.11 6.47 9.74
N LEU A 3 -22.06 6.27 11.06
CA LEU A 3 -21.42 5.09 11.68
C LEU A 3 -22.08 3.75 11.34
N ALA A 4 -23.38 3.73 10.99
CA ALA A 4 -24.09 2.50 10.61
C ALA A 4 -23.96 2.18 9.10
N ILE A 5 -23.57 3.16 8.29
CA ILE A 5 -23.38 3.01 6.85
C ILE A 5 -22.03 2.36 6.55
N VAL A 6 -21.01 2.63 7.37
CA VAL A 6 -19.65 2.10 7.17
C VAL A 6 -19.59 0.55 7.19
N PRO A 7 -20.19 -0.17 8.15
CA PRO A 7 -20.22 -1.63 8.15
C PRO A 7 -20.96 -2.21 6.95
N VAL A 8 -22.02 -1.54 6.49
CA VAL A 8 -22.81 -1.96 5.32
C VAL A 8 -22.00 -1.82 4.04
N ILE A 9 -21.26 -0.72 3.88
CA ILE A 9 -20.36 -0.52 2.74
C ILE A 9 -19.22 -1.55 2.78
N ILE A 10 -18.60 -1.78 3.93
CA ILE A 10 -17.53 -2.78 4.08
C ILE A 10 -18.08 -4.17 3.71
N GLY A 11 -19.24 -4.56 4.25
CA GLY A 11 -19.89 -5.84 3.94
C GLY A 11 -20.22 -5.98 2.45
N ALA A 12 -20.71 -4.92 1.81
CA ALA A 12 -21.00 -4.91 0.38
C ALA A 12 -19.73 -5.03 -0.48
N VAL A 13 -18.65 -4.35 -0.11
CA VAL A 13 -17.36 -4.45 -0.81
C VAL A 13 -16.77 -5.85 -0.64
N VAL A 14 -16.77 -6.41 0.57
CA VAL A 14 -16.30 -7.78 0.83
C VAL A 14 -17.11 -8.78 0.02
N LEU A 15 -18.44 -8.69 0.03
CA LEU A 15 -19.32 -9.56 -0.73
C LEU A 15 -19.03 -9.44 -2.24
N LEU A 16 -18.88 -8.23 -2.75
CA LEU A 16 -18.58 -7.98 -4.15
C LEU A 16 -17.20 -8.55 -4.55
N VAL A 17 -16.18 -8.42 -3.69
CA VAL A 17 -14.85 -9.03 -3.92
C VAL A 17 -14.95 -10.55 -3.95
N VAL A 18 -15.68 -11.17 -3.02
CA VAL A 18 -15.88 -12.63 -2.98
C VAL A 18 -16.65 -13.14 -4.20
N LEU A 19 -17.64 -12.38 -4.68
CA LEU A 19 -18.41 -12.73 -5.87
C LEU A 19 -17.61 -12.54 -7.18
N LEU A 20 -16.66 -11.60 -7.19
CA LEU A 20 -15.82 -11.30 -8.35
C LEU A 20 -14.49 -12.07 -8.36
N SER A 21 -14.11 -12.72 -7.26
CA SER A 21 -12.94 -13.61 -7.23
C SER A 21 -13.24 -14.88 -8.02
N LYS A 22 -13.08 -14.78 -9.34
CA LYS A 22 -13.04 -15.93 -10.24
C LYS A 22 -11.75 -16.71 -10.01
N ASP A 23 -11.89 -18.03 -9.96
CA ASP A 23 -10.85 -19.03 -9.73
C ASP A 23 -9.91 -19.22 -10.95
N GLU A 24 -9.65 -18.14 -11.69
CA GLU A 24 -9.07 -18.21 -13.04
C GLU A 24 -7.53 -18.22 -13.06
N ASN A 25 -6.86 -18.00 -11.92
CA ASN A 25 -5.41 -18.16 -11.81
C ASN A 25 -5.06 -18.97 -10.56
N LYS A 26 -4.96 -20.30 -10.71
CA LYS A 26 -4.36 -21.16 -9.70
C LYS A 26 -2.90 -20.76 -9.53
N TYR A 27 -2.63 -20.01 -8.48
CA TYR A 27 -1.29 -19.90 -7.93
C TYR A 27 -0.72 -21.31 -7.72
N ASP A 28 0.57 -21.49 -8.02
CA ASP A 28 1.30 -22.67 -7.51
C ASP A 28 1.19 -22.64 -5.97
N GLU A 29 1.01 -23.79 -5.31
CA GLU A 29 0.93 -23.92 -3.85
C GLU A 29 2.06 -23.15 -3.14
N ARG A 30 3.23 -23.07 -3.76
CA ARG A 30 4.37 -22.27 -3.26
C ARG A 30 4.07 -20.77 -3.24
N GLN A 31 3.46 -20.23 -4.29
CA GLN A 31 3.11 -18.82 -4.38
C GLN A 31 2.00 -18.46 -3.41
N GLU A 32 1.02 -19.35 -3.20
CA GLU A 32 -0.02 -19.19 -2.20
C GLU A 32 0.55 -19.11 -0.78
N LEU A 33 1.46 -20.04 -0.43
CA LEU A 33 2.13 -20.04 0.87
C LEU A 33 2.94 -18.76 1.11
N ILE A 34 3.64 -18.26 0.09
CA ILE A 34 4.41 -17.02 0.18
C ILE A 34 3.47 -15.81 0.35
N SER A 35 2.37 -15.77 -0.40
CA SER A 35 1.36 -14.70 -0.32
C SER A 35 0.71 -14.66 1.08
N ASN A 36 0.37 -15.82 1.64
CA ASN A 36 -0.17 -15.88 2.99
C ASN A 36 0.84 -15.39 4.03
N ARG A 37 2.12 -15.77 3.91
CA ARG A 37 3.19 -15.26 4.79
C ARG A 37 3.37 -13.75 4.66
N SER A 38 3.33 -13.21 3.45
CA SER A 38 3.48 -11.78 3.21
C SER A 38 2.33 -10.98 3.84
N TYR A 39 1.10 -11.51 3.74
CA TYR A 39 -0.07 -10.96 4.41
C TYR A 39 0.08 -10.98 5.93
N MET A 40 0.53 -12.10 6.50
CA MET A 40 0.76 -12.20 7.95
C MET A 40 1.81 -11.20 8.45
N TYR A 41 2.90 -11.01 7.71
CA TYR A 41 3.91 -10.01 8.07
C TYR A 41 3.35 -8.58 8.02
N ALA A 42 2.58 -8.26 6.98
CA ALA A 42 1.91 -6.97 6.88
C ALA A 42 0.92 -6.75 8.02
N PHE A 43 0.12 -7.76 8.35
CA PHE A 43 -0.79 -7.74 9.49
C PHE A 43 -0.05 -7.46 10.80
N TYR A 44 1.03 -8.18 11.08
CA TYR A 44 1.80 -7.96 12.31
C TYR A 44 2.39 -6.55 12.38
N VAL A 45 2.93 -6.02 11.27
CA VAL A 45 3.45 -4.65 11.24
C VAL A 45 2.36 -3.63 11.54
N VAL A 46 1.21 -3.73 10.87
CA VAL A 46 0.04 -2.88 11.12
C VAL A 46 -0.41 -3.00 12.58
N PHE A 47 -0.54 -4.22 13.08
CA PHE A 47 -0.97 -4.51 14.44
C PHE A 47 -0.04 -3.86 15.47
N PHE A 48 1.27 -4.05 15.35
CA PHE A 48 2.24 -3.45 16.25
C PHE A 48 2.27 -1.94 16.17
N ILE A 49 2.18 -1.35 14.97
CA ILE A 49 2.08 0.12 14.81
C ILE A 49 0.85 0.65 15.55
N ASN A 50 -0.31 0.01 15.40
CA ASN A 50 -1.53 0.44 16.08
C ASN A 50 -1.45 0.26 17.61
N ILE A 51 -0.82 -0.81 18.09
CA ILE A 51 -0.55 -0.97 19.53
C ILE A 51 0.33 0.17 20.03
N VAL A 52 1.42 0.50 19.31
CA VAL A 52 2.33 1.57 19.71
C VAL A 52 1.60 2.92 19.74
N VAL A 53 0.79 3.21 18.72
CA VAL A 53 -0.04 4.43 18.67
C VAL A 53 -1.05 4.47 19.83
N MET A 54 -1.71 3.34 20.12
CA MET A 54 -2.63 3.23 21.25
C MET A 54 -1.91 3.45 22.59
N MET A 55 -0.75 2.82 22.79
CA MET A 55 0.05 2.99 24.00
C MET A 55 0.51 4.45 24.14
N ALA A 56 0.97 5.07 23.06
CA ALA A 56 1.38 6.47 23.03
C ALA A 56 0.22 7.40 23.42
N SER A 57 -1.02 7.06 23.09
CA SER A 57 -2.20 7.87 23.43
C SER A 57 -2.48 8.01 24.94
N PHE A 58 -1.90 7.13 25.78
CA PHE A 58 -2.01 7.21 27.24
C PHE A 58 -1.02 8.20 27.88
N PHE A 59 -0.01 8.65 27.14
CA PHE A 59 1.01 9.58 27.64
C PHE A 59 0.68 11.01 27.18
N GLU A 60 0.35 11.89 28.12
CA GLU A 60 0.00 13.29 27.81
C GLU A 60 1.18 14.09 27.23
N GLU A 61 2.40 13.64 27.48
CA GLU A 61 3.63 14.27 26.97
C GLU A 61 3.89 14.00 25.48
N ILE A 62 3.22 13.01 24.87
CA ILE A 62 3.40 12.68 23.46
C ILE A 62 2.47 13.53 22.60
N PRO A 63 3.01 14.34 21.66
CA PRO A 63 2.17 15.13 20.77
C PRO A 63 1.19 14.25 19.99
N LYS A 64 -0.11 14.59 20.08
CA LYS A 64 -1.15 13.86 19.36
C LYS A 64 -1.04 14.17 17.87
N MET A 65 -0.71 13.15 17.08
CA MET A 65 -0.75 13.25 15.63
C MET A 65 -2.20 13.25 15.13
N PRO A 66 -2.50 14.00 14.06
CA PRO A 66 -3.78 13.92 13.38
C PRO A 66 -4.14 12.48 12.97
N THR A 67 -5.39 12.09 13.19
CA THR A 67 -5.90 10.73 12.90
C THR A 67 -5.64 10.30 11.46
N ILE A 68 -5.72 11.23 10.50
CA ILE A 68 -5.46 10.94 9.08
C ILE A 68 -4.02 10.46 8.85
N ILE A 69 -3.04 11.10 9.49
CA ILE A 69 -1.62 10.72 9.36
C ILE A 69 -1.39 9.32 9.94
N LEU A 70 -1.97 9.05 11.12
CA LEU A 70 -1.85 7.75 11.79
C LEU A 70 -2.48 6.63 10.97
N ALA A 71 -3.68 6.86 10.44
CA ALA A 71 -4.38 5.90 9.57
C ALA A 71 -3.57 5.63 8.29
N THR A 72 -3.04 6.68 7.66
CA THR A 72 -2.23 6.56 6.44
C THR A 72 -0.91 5.85 6.69
N LEU A 73 -0.18 6.16 7.77
CA LEU A 73 1.05 5.46 8.16
C LEU A 73 0.79 3.97 8.39
N SER A 74 -0.25 3.65 9.17
CA SER A 74 -0.66 2.28 9.45
C SER A 74 -0.95 1.54 8.13
N LEU A 75 -1.82 2.09 7.28
CA LEU A 75 -2.23 1.43 6.05
C LEU A 75 -1.04 1.21 5.08
N TRP A 76 -0.25 2.25 4.82
CA TRP A 76 0.86 2.15 3.87
C TRP A 76 2.00 1.27 4.37
N SER A 77 2.25 1.21 5.68
CA SER A 77 3.25 0.29 6.23
C SER A 77 2.93 -1.18 5.92
N GLY A 78 1.66 -1.59 6.05
CA GLY A 78 1.21 -2.93 5.69
C GLY A 78 1.34 -3.19 4.20
N ILE A 79 0.89 -2.24 3.36
CA ILE A 79 0.99 -2.35 1.90
C ILE A 79 2.44 -2.50 1.45
N ILE A 80 3.36 -1.69 1.99
CA ILE A 80 4.79 -1.78 1.67
C ILE A 80 5.32 -3.16 2.03
N VAL A 81 5.10 -3.61 3.26
CA VAL A 81 5.65 -4.88 3.76
C VAL A 81 5.13 -6.05 2.94
N GLN A 82 3.82 -6.10 2.69
CA GLN A 82 3.21 -7.14 1.87
C GLN A 82 3.78 -7.12 0.45
N SER A 83 3.78 -5.95 -0.20
CA SER A 83 4.17 -5.82 -1.59
C SER A 83 5.64 -6.16 -1.77
N VAL A 84 6.53 -5.54 -0.98
CA VAL A 84 7.98 -5.74 -1.09
C VAL A 84 8.33 -7.21 -0.82
N TYR A 85 7.79 -7.81 0.24
CA TYR A 85 8.07 -9.23 0.52
C TYR A 85 7.60 -10.14 -0.62
N SER A 86 6.37 -9.94 -1.12
CA SER A 86 5.82 -10.73 -2.23
C SER A 86 6.65 -10.61 -3.51
N ILE A 87 7.08 -9.39 -3.85
CA ILE A 87 7.95 -9.09 -5.00
C ILE A 87 9.27 -9.87 -4.88
N TRP A 88 9.95 -9.77 -3.73
CA TRP A 88 11.25 -10.42 -3.54
C TRP A 88 11.18 -11.94 -3.47
N LYS A 89 10.01 -12.51 -3.17
CA LYS A 89 9.79 -13.95 -3.13
C LYS A 89 9.11 -14.52 -4.38
N HIS A 90 8.97 -13.74 -5.45
CA HIS A 90 8.35 -14.17 -6.72
C HIS A 90 6.90 -14.65 -6.60
N ALA A 91 6.20 -14.27 -5.53
CA ALA A 91 4.76 -14.46 -5.41
C ALA A 91 4.06 -13.18 -5.85
N TYR A 92 4.36 -12.76 -7.09
CA TYR A 92 3.72 -11.57 -7.65
C TYR A 92 2.19 -11.74 -7.63
N PHE A 93 1.48 -10.62 -7.52
CA PHE A 93 0.03 -10.55 -7.73
C PHE A 93 -0.35 -11.39 -8.96
N PRO A 94 -1.56 -11.96 -9.05
CA PRO A 94 -1.91 -12.97 -10.06
C PRO A 94 -2.06 -12.37 -11.47
N PHE A 95 -1.48 -11.19 -11.68
CA PHE A 95 -1.13 -10.68 -12.98
C PHE A 95 -0.04 -11.58 -13.54
N THR A 96 -0.41 -12.34 -14.57
CA THR A 96 0.48 -13.11 -15.43
C THR A 96 1.86 -12.45 -15.52
N VAL A 97 2.92 -13.23 -15.34
CA VAL A 97 4.35 -12.84 -15.27
C VAL A 97 4.78 -11.80 -16.33
N LYS A 98 4.01 -11.67 -17.42
CA LYS A 98 4.14 -10.68 -18.49
C LYS A 98 3.72 -9.23 -18.13
N HIS A 99 3.07 -8.98 -17.00
CA HIS A 99 2.51 -7.65 -16.65
C HIS A 99 3.04 -7.04 -15.35
N GLY A 100 4.08 -7.60 -14.73
CA GLY A 100 4.68 -7.02 -13.52
C GLY A 100 5.15 -5.57 -13.71
N GLU A 101 5.66 -5.24 -14.90
CA GLU A 101 6.06 -3.87 -15.27
C GLU A 101 4.86 -2.91 -15.31
N VAL A 102 3.69 -3.38 -15.76
CA VAL A 102 2.46 -2.58 -15.81
C VAL A 102 2.05 -2.17 -14.40
N PHE A 103 2.06 -3.09 -13.43
CA PHE A 103 1.77 -2.77 -12.03
C PHE A 103 2.79 -1.78 -11.43
N GLY A 104 4.08 -1.94 -11.75
CA GLY A 104 5.12 -0.99 -11.37
C GLY A 104 4.87 0.43 -11.90
N ILE A 105 4.42 0.55 -13.15
CA ILE A 105 4.04 1.83 -13.77
C ILE A 105 2.80 2.43 -13.08
N HIS A 106 1.78 1.63 -12.78
CA HIS A 106 0.60 2.13 -12.06
C HIS A 106 0.97 2.70 -10.68
N MET A 107 1.85 2.01 -9.95
CA MET A 107 2.37 2.52 -8.67
C MET A 107 3.18 3.80 -8.84
N LEU A 108 3.96 3.92 -9.91
CA LEU A 108 4.71 5.14 -10.21
C LEU A 108 3.78 6.32 -10.53
N ILE A 109 2.73 6.08 -11.34
CA ILE A 109 1.71 7.09 -11.67
C ILE A 109 0.99 7.53 -10.39
N LEU A 110 0.60 6.58 -9.53
CA LEU A 110 -0.04 6.87 -8.25
C LEU A 110 0.87 7.71 -7.35
N ALA A 111 2.17 7.40 -7.31
CA ALA A 111 3.16 8.19 -6.57
C ALA A 111 3.25 9.63 -7.10
N PHE A 112 3.34 9.77 -8.43
CA PHE A 112 3.41 11.08 -9.09
C PHE A 112 2.15 11.91 -8.88
N MET A 113 0.96 11.30 -9.01
CA MET A 113 -0.31 12.00 -8.79
C MET A 113 -0.43 12.52 -7.36
N GLN A 114 -0.07 11.71 -6.35
CA GLN A 114 -0.10 12.16 -4.96
C GLN A 114 0.90 13.29 -4.71
N ALA A 115 2.13 13.16 -5.22
CA ALA A 115 3.14 14.23 -5.11
C ALA A 115 2.68 15.52 -5.81
N LEU A 116 2.06 15.42 -6.99
CA LEU A 116 1.53 16.56 -7.73
C LEU A 116 0.43 17.28 -6.94
N ILE A 117 -0.49 16.53 -6.31
CA ILE A 117 -1.53 17.13 -5.46
C ILE A 117 -0.90 17.89 -4.29
N VAL A 118 0.12 17.34 -3.64
CA VAL A 118 0.85 18.03 -2.56
C VAL A 118 1.48 19.33 -3.07
N VAL A 119 2.11 19.32 -4.25
CA VAL A 119 2.68 20.53 -4.85
C VAL A 119 1.59 21.57 -5.16
N ILE A 120 0.47 21.14 -5.75
CA ILE A 120 -0.64 22.03 -6.09
C ILE A 120 -1.21 22.70 -4.83
N ASP A 121 -1.43 21.94 -3.77
CA ASP A 121 -1.98 22.42 -2.50
C ASP A 121 -0.98 23.37 -1.81
N ARG A 122 0.30 22.98 -1.73
CA ARG A 122 1.36 23.74 -1.07
C ARG A 122 1.59 25.12 -1.68
N PHE A 123 1.45 25.24 -3.00
CA PHE A 123 1.58 26.50 -3.72
C PHE A 123 0.24 27.19 -3.97
N SER A 124 -0.87 26.67 -3.41
CA SER A 124 -2.22 27.22 -3.56
C SER A 124 -2.61 27.46 -5.03
N LEU A 125 -2.15 26.60 -5.96
CA LEU A 125 -2.31 26.81 -7.41
C LEU A 125 -3.76 26.76 -7.89
N LEU A 126 -4.65 26.15 -7.09
CA LEU A 126 -6.10 26.07 -7.36
C LEU A 126 -6.95 26.89 -6.38
N GLY A 127 -6.34 27.75 -5.56
CA GLY A 127 -7.05 28.64 -4.63
C GLY A 127 -7.68 27.94 -3.41
N GLY A 128 -7.19 26.75 -3.04
CA GLY A 128 -7.58 26.03 -1.82
C GLY A 128 -6.69 26.38 -0.61
N GLU A 129 -7.19 26.12 0.60
CA GLU A 129 -6.39 26.22 1.81
C GLU A 129 -5.59 24.94 2.03
N ALA A 130 -4.26 25.09 2.08
CA ALA A 130 -3.33 23.99 2.32
C ALA A 130 -3.59 23.33 3.68
N SER A 131 -3.81 22.01 3.67
CA SER A 131 -4.02 21.23 4.91
C SER A 131 -2.80 20.36 5.19
N LEU A 132 -1.95 20.83 6.10
CA LEU A 132 -0.70 20.14 6.44
C LEU A 132 -0.88 18.64 6.78
N PRO A 133 -1.92 18.20 7.54
CA PRO A 133 -2.15 16.78 7.77
C PRO A 133 -2.47 15.97 6.51
N VAL A 134 -3.17 16.58 5.55
CA VAL A 134 -3.49 15.96 4.26
C VAL A 134 -2.24 15.90 3.40
N GLU A 135 -1.45 16.97 3.33
CA GLU A 135 -0.17 17.01 2.61
C GLU A 135 0.79 15.92 3.09
N ILE A 136 0.94 15.76 4.42
CA ILE A 136 1.78 14.71 5.01
C ILE A 136 1.26 13.32 4.65
N SER A 137 -0.05 13.11 4.72
CA SER A 137 -0.67 11.82 4.41
C SER A 137 -0.46 11.44 2.93
N LEU A 138 -0.68 12.38 2.00
CA LEU A 138 -0.42 12.18 0.58
C LEU A 138 1.08 11.96 0.30
N SER A 139 1.95 12.64 1.03
CA SER A 139 3.40 12.44 0.92
C SER A 139 3.83 11.04 1.34
N ILE A 140 3.28 10.51 2.45
CA ILE A 140 3.51 9.12 2.87
C ILE A 140 3.08 8.15 1.78
N GLY A 141 1.89 8.35 1.21
CA GLY A 141 1.40 7.48 0.14
C GLY A 141 2.22 7.57 -1.15
N ALA A 142 2.67 8.78 -1.52
CA ALA A 142 3.55 8.99 -2.66
C ALA A 142 4.89 8.25 -2.50
N ILE A 143 5.54 8.40 -1.34
CA ILE A 143 6.82 7.73 -1.02
C ILE A 143 6.62 6.22 -1.04
N SER A 144 5.55 5.72 -0.42
CA SER A 144 5.26 4.29 -0.31
C SER A 144 5.03 3.65 -1.68
N ALA A 145 4.21 4.27 -2.53
CA ALA A 145 3.98 3.82 -3.90
C ALA A 145 5.26 3.85 -4.74
N CYS A 146 6.11 4.86 -4.54
CA CYS A 146 7.42 4.95 -5.19
C CYS A 146 8.35 3.79 -4.78
N ILE A 147 8.43 3.46 -3.48
CA ILE A 147 9.21 2.33 -2.97
C ILE A 147 8.76 1.01 -3.63
N ILE A 148 7.45 0.78 -3.71
CA ILE A 148 6.89 -0.43 -4.34
C ILE A 148 7.25 -0.48 -5.82
N SER A 149 7.10 0.64 -6.54
CA SER A 149 7.46 0.75 -7.96
C SER A 149 8.95 0.44 -8.20
N ILE A 150 9.84 1.03 -7.39
CA ILE A 150 11.29 0.78 -7.45
C ILE A 150 11.59 -0.71 -7.18
N ALA A 151 10.96 -1.31 -6.17
CA ALA A 151 11.16 -2.72 -5.85
C ALA A 151 10.78 -3.63 -7.03
N ILE A 152 9.68 -3.33 -7.73
CA ILE A 152 9.26 -4.06 -8.94
C ILE A 152 10.30 -3.92 -10.04
N PHE A 153 10.68 -2.69 -10.38
CA PHE A 153 11.63 -2.46 -11.48
C PHE A 153 13.01 -3.05 -11.19
N LEU A 154 13.50 -2.90 -9.96
CA LEU A 154 14.76 -3.50 -9.54
C LEU A 154 14.72 -5.02 -9.67
N ARG A 155 13.64 -5.66 -9.23
CA ARG A 155 13.51 -7.11 -9.34
C ARG A 155 13.46 -7.57 -10.80
N ASN A 156 12.66 -6.90 -11.63
CA ASN A 156 12.58 -7.21 -13.06
C ASN A 156 13.94 -7.04 -13.76
N TYR A 157 14.72 -6.01 -13.38
CA TYR A 157 16.07 -5.80 -13.90
C TYR A 157 17.01 -6.94 -13.50
N LEU A 158 16.98 -7.37 -12.23
CA LEU A 158 17.81 -8.48 -11.74
C LEU A 158 17.44 -9.81 -12.42
N ASP A 159 16.16 -10.07 -12.64
CA ASP A 159 15.69 -11.29 -13.31
C ASP A 159 16.16 -11.34 -14.78
N LYS A 160 15.99 -10.23 -15.52
CA LYS A 160 16.50 -10.10 -16.90
C LYS A 160 18.01 -10.30 -16.99
N ARG A 161 18.76 -9.77 -16.03
CA ARG A 161 20.21 -9.94 -15.97
C ARG A 161 20.61 -11.39 -15.71
N ALA A 162 19.94 -12.07 -14.79
CA ALA A 162 20.21 -13.46 -14.47
C ALA A 162 19.87 -14.42 -15.63
N GLU A 163 18.93 -14.06 -16.51
CA GLU A 163 18.64 -14.78 -17.74
C GLU A 163 19.72 -14.56 -18.81
N ALA A 164 20.27 -13.36 -18.93
CA ALA A 164 21.32 -13.04 -19.90
C ALA A 164 22.69 -13.66 -19.56
N GLU A 165 22.92 -14.01 -18.29
CA GLU A 165 24.13 -14.68 -17.80
C GLU A 165 24.06 -16.22 -17.91
N LYS A 166 22.94 -16.80 -18.35
CA LYS A 166 22.75 -18.24 -18.59
C LYS A 166 22.90 -18.62 -20.05
#